data_AF-A0A067FFU9-F1
#
_entry.id   AF-A0A067FFU9-F1
#
_cell.length_a   1.000
_cell.length_b   1.000
_cell.length_c   1.000
_cell.angle_alpha   90.00
_cell.angle_beta   90.00
_cell.angle_gamma   90.00
#
_symmetry.space_group_name_H-M   'P 1'
#
loop_
_entity.id
_entity.type
_entity.pdbx_description
1 polymer ?
#
loop_
_entity_poly.entity_id
_entity_poly.type
_entity_poly.pdbx_seq_one_letter_code
_entity_poly.pdbx_strand_id
1 'polypeptide(L)'
;MVEGVGNEKIANHLDKAVSNLGRKPLKVLVQVNTSGEESKSGIDPSSCLGIVEHVRLRCPNLEFSGLMTIGMPDYTSTPENFR
;
A
#
# COMPACT_ATOMS: atom_id res chain seq x y z
N MET A 1 -3.81 -11.52 -5.61
CA MET A 1 -2.89 -10.49 -5.08
C MET A 1 -3.56 -9.13 -5.33
N VAL A 2 -3.39 -8.17 -4.42
CA VAL A 2 -3.90 -6.79 -4.58
C VAL A 2 -2.75 -5.81 -4.37
N GLU A 3 -2.61 -4.83 -5.25
CA GLU A 3 -1.41 -3.98 -5.31
C GLU A 3 -1.65 -2.52 -4.92
N GLY A 4 -2.90 -2.14 -4.65
CA GLY A 4 -3.32 -0.77 -4.37
C GLY A 4 -3.57 -0.46 -2.89
N VAL A 5 -2.87 -1.10 -1.95
CA VAL A 5 -3.10 -0.85 -0.52
C VAL A 5 -2.35 0.41 -0.10
N GLY A 6 -3.06 1.55 0.01
CA GLY A 6 -2.45 2.85 0.35
C GLY A 6 -2.88 3.45 1.70
N ASN A 7 -3.77 2.81 2.45
CA ASN A 7 -4.20 3.28 3.77
C ASN A 7 -4.80 2.16 4.63
N GLU A 8 -4.92 2.41 5.93
CA GLU A 8 -5.46 1.46 6.90
C GLU A 8 -6.91 1.07 6.61
N LYS A 9 -7.75 1.98 6.09
CA LYS A 9 -9.16 1.68 5.78
C LYS A 9 -9.25 0.61 4.70
N ILE A 10 -8.45 0.72 3.65
CA ILE A 10 -8.36 -0.29 2.57
C ILE A 10 -7.86 -1.61 3.15
N ALA A 11 -6.78 -1.60 3.93
CA ALA A 11 -6.24 -2.80 4.56
C ALA A 11 -7.27 -3.51 5.43
N ASN A 12 -7.99 -2.77 6.30
CA ASN A 12 -9.02 -3.31 7.18
C ASN A 12 -10.22 -3.88 6.40
N HIS A 13 -10.63 -3.24 5.32
CA HIS A 13 -11.71 -3.76 4.47
C HIS A 13 -11.29 -5.04 3.74
N LEU A 14 -10.07 -5.07 3.20
CA LEU A 14 -9.53 -6.26 2.57
C LEU A 14 -9.43 -7.42 3.55
N ASP A 15 -8.88 -7.20 4.73
CA ASP A 15 -8.73 -8.22 5.77
C ASP A 15 -10.08 -8.85 6.14
N LYS A 16 -11.09 -8.01 6.41
CA LYS A 16 -12.47 -8.45 6.70
C LYS A 16 -13.06 -9.23 5.53
N ALA A 17 -12.87 -8.77 4.29
CA ALA A 17 -13.40 -9.45 3.11
C ALA A 17 -12.76 -10.84 2.93
N VAL A 18 -11.44 -10.96 3.11
CA VAL A 18 -10.73 -12.24 3.02
C VAL A 18 -11.19 -13.19 4.13
N SER A 19 -11.33 -12.69 5.35
CA SER A 19 -11.87 -13.45 6.49
C SER A 19 -13.27 -13.98 6.20
N ASN A 20 -14.18 -13.14 5.70
CA ASN A 20 -15.57 -13.52 5.40
C ASN A 20 -15.68 -14.55 4.28
N LEU A 21 -14.74 -14.53 3.32
CA LEU A 21 -14.69 -15.50 2.23
C LEU A 21 -14.06 -16.84 2.65
N GLY A 22 -13.48 -16.95 3.86
CA GLY A 22 -12.80 -18.16 4.34
C GLY A 22 -11.61 -18.57 3.47
N ARG A 23 -10.94 -17.60 2.84
CA ARG A 23 -9.81 -17.85 1.93
C ARG A 23 -8.48 -17.84 2.67
N LYS A 24 -7.45 -18.40 2.02
CA LYS A 24 -6.06 -18.23 2.47
C LYS A 24 -5.68 -16.73 2.48
N PRO A 25 -4.71 -16.32 3.33
CA PRO A 25 -4.26 -14.94 3.39
C PRO A 25 -3.96 -14.35 2.02
N LEU A 26 -4.43 -13.13 1.79
CA LEU A 26 -4.28 -12.45 0.51
C LEU A 26 -2.96 -11.69 0.47
N LYS A 27 -2.14 -12.00 -0.52
CA LYS A 27 -0.93 -11.24 -0.83
C LYS A 27 -1.26 -9.81 -1.22
N VAL A 28 -0.64 -8.85 -0.53
CA VAL A 28 -0.83 -7.42 -0.77
C VAL A 28 0.50 -6.69 -1.00
N LEU A 29 0.48 -5.73 -1.91
CA LEU A 29 1.54 -4.73 -2.06
C LEU A 29 1.03 -3.38 -1.56
N VAL A 30 1.89 -2.65 -0.85
CA VAL A 30 1.59 -1.28 -0.40
C VAL A 30 1.92 -0.31 -1.54
N GLN A 31 0.94 0.49 -1.95
CA GLN A 31 1.12 1.49 -2.99
C GLN A 31 1.69 2.77 -2.40
N VAL A 32 2.88 3.15 -2.85
CA VAL A 32 3.57 4.38 -2.43
C VAL A 32 3.44 5.41 -3.54
N ASN A 33 3.04 6.63 -3.20
CA ASN A 33 3.07 7.76 -4.12
C ASN A 33 4.52 8.22 -4.26
N THR A 34 5.19 7.74 -5.31
CA THR A 34 6.57 8.16 -5.60
C THR A 34 6.64 9.30 -6.61
N SER A 35 5.52 9.92 -6.99
CA SER A 35 5.53 11.09 -7.89
C SER A 35 5.43 12.42 -7.16
N GLY A 36 4.89 12.42 -5.94
CA GLY A 36 4.57 13.65 -5.21
C GLY A 36 3.36 14.40 -5.77
N GLU A 37 2.69 13.87 -6.79
CA GLU A 37 1.47 14.46 -7.34
C GLU A 37 0.28 14.11 -6.43
N GLU A 38 -0.45 15.12 -5.95
CA GLU A 38 -1.66 14.92 -5.12
C GLU A 38 -2.77 14.13 -5.84
N SER A 39 -2.78 14.17 -7.18
CA SER A 39 -3.74 13.45 -8.01
C SER A 39 -3.53 11.93 -8.03
N LYS A 40 -2.35 11.46 -7.59
CA LYS A 40 -1.98 10.05 -7.63
C LYS A 40 -2.35 9.35 -6.33
N SER A 41 -2.87 8.13 -6.48
CA SER A 41 -3.13 7.24 -5.35
C SER A 41 -1.83 6.69 -4.78
N GLY A 42 -1.87 6.35 -3.50
CA GLY A 42 -0.73 5.81 -2.77
C GLY A 42 -0.44 6.65 -1.52
N ILE A 43 0.32 6.07 -0.61
CA ILE A 43 0.75 6.77 0.60
C ILE A 43 2.05 7.54 0.36
N ASP A 44 2.22 8.64 1.08
CA ASP A 44 3.49 9.34 1.14
C ASP A 44 4.63 8.39 1.60
N PRO A 45 5.83 8.48 1.00
CA PRO A 45 6.97 7.63 1.37
C PRO A 45 7.29 7.67 2.86
N SER A 46 7.17 8.83 3.52
CA SER A 46 7.45 8.98 4.96
C SER A 46 6.49 8.17 5.84
N SER A 47 5.26 7.95 5.36
CA SER A 47 4.20 7.25 6.08
C SER A 47 4.06 5.78 5.69
N CYS A 48 4.87 5.29 4.74
CA CYS A 48 4.83 3.93 4.24
C CYS A 48 5.03 2.88 5.35
N LEU A 49 5.98 3.12 6.26
CA LEU A 49 6.29 2.19 7.36
C LEU A 49 5.07 1.91 8.24
N GLY A 50 4.29 2.94 8.57
CA GLY A 50 3.09 2.79 9.40
C GLY A 50 2.05 1.87 8.77
N ILE A 51 1.86 1.94 7.44
CA ILE A 51 0.93 1.05 6.73
C ILE A 51 1.46 -0.37 6.66
N VAL A 52 2.76 -0.56 6.40
CA VAL A 52 3.36 -1.90 6.38
C VAL A 52 3.24 -2.56 7.75
N GLU A 53 3.51 -1.81 8.83
CA GLU A 53 3.34 -2.28 10.20
C GLU A 53 1.87 -2.63 10.49
N HIS A 54 0.93 -1.76 10.11
CA HIS A 54 -0.50 -2.04 10.26
C HIS A 54 -0.93 -3.32 9.54
N VAL A 55 -0.53 -3.50 8.27
CA VAL A 55 -0.82 -4.73 7.51
C VAL A 55 -0.22 -5.96 8.20
N ARG A 56 1.02 -5.87 8.68
CA ARG A 56 1.73 -6.99 9.34
C ARG A 56 1.14 -7.37 10.70
N LEU A 57 0.76 -6.38 11.51
CA LEU A 57 0.37 -6.60 12.91
C LEU A 57 -1.13 -6.65 13.14
N ARG A 58 -1.93 -6.02 12.27
CA ARG A 58 -3.39 -5.82 12.48
C ARG A 58 -4.26 -6.54 11.45
N CYS A 59 -3.68 -7.07 10.37
CA CYS A 59 -4.43 -7.73 9.30
C CYS A 59 -3.98 -9.20 9.13
N PRO A 60 -4.45 -10.14 9.98
CA PRO A 60 -3.99 -11.53 9.97
C PRO A 60 -4.38 -12.30 8.69
N ASN A 61 -5.34 -11.80 7.92
CA ASN A 61 -5.78 -12.39 6.66
C ASN A 61 -5.06 -11.78 5.45
N LEU A 62 -4.08 -10.90 5.67
CA LEU A 62 -3.26 -10.31 4.61
C LEU A 62 -1.80 -10.73 4.76
N GLU A 63 -1.12 -10.91 3.62
CA GLU A 63 0.31 -11.22 3.55
C GLU A 63 1.03 -10.08 2.84
N PHE A 64 1.70 -9.20 3.58
CA PHE A 64 2.55 -8.17 2.99
C PHE A 64 3.64 -8.80 2.11
N SER A 65 3.60 -8.49 0.82
CA SER A 65 4.40 -9.15 -0.22
C SER A 65 5.35 -8.21 -0.96
N GLY A 66 5.41 -6.94 -0.55
CA GLY A 66 6.28 -5.92 -1.16
C GLY A 66 5.60 -4.56 -1.33
N LEU A 67 6.22 -3.71 -2.13
CA LEU A 67 5.75 -2.36 -2.46
C LEU A 67 5.35 -2.28 -3.93
N MET A 68 4.52 -1.30 -4.25
CA MET A 68 4.10 -0.98 -5.61
C MET A 68 4.07 0.55 -5.76
N THR A 69 4.29 1.04 -6.98
CA THR A 69 4.05 2.45 -7.30
C THR A 69 3.62 2.61 -8.75
N ILE A 70 2.93 3.72 -9.04
CA ILE A 70 2.73 4.22 -10.38
C ILE A 70 3.66 5.40 -10.52
N GLY A 71 4.74 5.22 -11.29
CA GLY A 71 5.77 6.24 -11.47
C GLY A 71 5.28 7.48 -12.24
N MET A 72 6.12 8.52 -12.23
CA MET A 72 5.89 9.72 -13.05
C MET A 72 6.05 9.41 -14.54
N PRO A 73 5.26 10.06 -15.42
CA PRO A 73 5.47 9.99 -16.86
C PRO A 73 6.86 10.52 -17.25
N ASP A 74 7.27 11.64 -16.66
CA ASP A 74 8.55 12.28 -16.86
C ASP A 74 9.49 11.93 -15.71
N TYR A 75 10.48 11.08 -15.96
CA TYR A 75 11.42 10.66 -14.95
C TYR A 75 12.35 11.81 -14.56
N THR A 76 12.13 12.41 -13.40
CA THR A 76 13.14 13.20 -12.69
C THR A 76 13.70 12.37 -11.53
N SER A 77 15.01 12.45 -11.29
CA SER A 77 15.70 11.48 -10.42
C SER A 77 15.29 11.56 -8.94
N THR A 78 14.60 12.61 -8.50
CA THR A 78 14.19 12.77 -7.09
C THR A 78 12.99 13.74 -6.95
N PRO A 79 11.76 13.22 -6.85
CA PRO A 79 10.57 14.01 -6.52
C PRO A 79 10.67 14.68 -5.14
N GLU A 80 9.95 15.79 -4.93
CA GLU A 80 10.08 16.60 -3.70
C GLU A 80 9.73 15.83 -2.43
N ASN A 81 8.79 14.87 -2.49
CA ASN A 81 8.38 14.07 -1.34
C ASN A 81 9.39 12.96 -0.93
N PHE A 82 10.54 12.90 -1.60
CA PHE A 82 11.69 12.09 -1.19
C PHE A 82 12.85 12.91 -0.59
N ARG A 83 12.74 14.24 -0.54
CA ARG A 83 13.73 15.11 0.12
C ARG A 83 13.42 15.26 1.60
#